data_AF-A0A927SMQ2-F1
#
_entry.id   AF-A0A927SMQ2-F1
#
_cell.length_a   1.000
_cell.length_b   1.000
_cell.length_c   1.000
_cell.angle_alpha   90.00
_cell.angle_beta   90.00
_cell.angle_gamma   90.00
#
_symmetry.space_group_name_H-M   'P 1'
#
loop_
_entity.id
_entity.type
_entity.pdbx_description
1 polymer ?
#
loop_
_entity_poly.entity_id
_entity_poly.type
_entity_poly.pdbx_seq_one_letter_code
_entity_poly.pdbx_strand_id
1 'polypeptide(L)'
;MGLTLTTLLIPGENPALPPLRHGETLRTHCPGWTIILPGETEDHGYDALQKLARKCQGPCLFFHYFDDDFYVLRLHVDGKRTAVLSSDASIEKSSKVNLISAAVFGDDRADAALKLVGRLSDLEEQLDILEETLGVSLLEDPEFEPRHVEVGTAAFDAATARLAALKKRKNAYRAVQIRDEDVPDALRDVRPSAAFGRPQVYMAALPAEDSTGRPLEGQVQVDVRQAACSHPSGDYIGCAFFNQRPTMAVRMNASGELLWAFAPEGAYSLLICPAKDADTLLALDTLAREEGRIWLLDAGDGRVLREETLPPGRNGVPRWIDCLGQYALYWRDGKNQGFDLLDETLTLVNRRELPDIKAAFTNPVTVQGSVFWVQDVFTHQVVSFDLASGAVEKIRLEDRAYFTGLGADGLLTGFQSGKELLLFDRTGRLISKHPFKELATLQNIPIIDGKMYVVEEIGGLMRAMTGAPAERRWWRLEKISSRCP
;
A
#
# COMPACT_ATOMS: atom_id res chain seq x y z
N MET A 1 -3.09 13.50 -21.15
CA MET A 1 -4.11 13.88 -20.15
C MET A 1 -4.98 12.67 -19.96
N GLY A 2 -5.22 12.29 -18.72
CA GLY A 2 -5.99 11.11 -18.39
C GLY A 2 -7.48 11.24 -18.62
N LEU A 3 -8.16 10.12 -18.90
CA LEU A 3 -9.60 10.08 -19.12
C LEU A 3 -10.33 10.16 -17.78
N THR A 4 -11.01 11.27 -17.50
CA THR A 4 -11.88 11.39 -16.32
C THR A 4 -13.33 11.44 -16.77
N LEU A 5 -14.13 10.46 -16.35
CA LEU A 5 -15.55 10.37 -16.70
C LEU A 5 -16.40 10.37 -15.44
N THR A 6 -17.57 10.99 -15.54
CA THR A 6 -18.60 10.91 -14.51
C THR A 6 -19.94 10.71 -15.18
N THR A 7 -20.72 9.78 -14.66
CA THR A 7 -21.99 9.38 -15.25
C THR A 7 -23.01 9.20 -14.14
N LEU A 8 -24.23 9.73 -14.34
CA LEU A 8 -25.37 9.46 -13.47
C LEU A 8 -26.35 8.56 -14.21
N LEU A 9 -26.57 7.34 -13.70
CA LEU A 9 -27.48 6.37 -14.26
C LEU A 9 -28.75 6.28 -13.40
N ILE A 10 -29.90 6.41 -14.04
CA ILE A 10 -31.20 6.36 -13.37
C ILE A 10 -31.99 5.20 -14.00
N PRO A 11 -32.43 4.19 -13.21
CA PRO A 11 -33.20 3.07 -13.73
C PRO A 11 -34.51 3.52 -14.40
N GLY A 12 -34.80 2.93 -15.55
CA GLY A 12 -35.99 3.18 -16.36
C GLY A 12 -35.75 4.13 -17.55
N GLU A 13 -36.63 4.03 -18.56
CA GLU A 13 -36.53 4.79 -19.82
C GLU A 13 -37.11 6.22 -19.72
N ASN A 14 -37.87 6.52 -18.66
CA ASN A 14 -38.46 7.84 -18.46
C ASN A 14 -38.70 8.17 -16.97
N PRO A 15 -37.63 8.22 -16.16
CA PRO A 15 -37.73 8.50 -14.73
C PRO A 15 -38.09 9.97 -14.48
N ALA A 16 -38.62 10.26 -13.29
CA ALA A 16 -38.83 11.64 -12.87
C ALA A 16 -37.47 12.32 -12.61
N LEU A 17 -37.02 13.14 -13.56
CA LEU A 17 -35.72 13.80 -13.49
C LEU A 17 -35.78 15.14 -12.74
N PRO A 18 -34.81 15.44 -11.86
CA PRO A 18 -34.59 16.81 -11.43
C PRO A 18 -34.20 17.71 -12.64
N PRO A 19 -34.42 19.04 -12.56
CA PRO A 19 -34.07 19.95 -13.65
C PRO A 19 -32.59 19.87 -14.01
N LEU A 20 -32.31 19.55 -15.28
CA LEU A 20 -30.96 19.50 -15.83
C LEU A 20 -30.38 20.92 -15.98
N ARG A 21 -29.07 21.04 -15.82
CA ARG A 21 -28.33 22.28 -16.05
C ARG A 21 -28.02 22.43 -17.54
N HIS A 22 -27.71 23.67 -17.94
CA HIS A 22 -27.24 23.93 -19.29
C HIS A 22 -25.94 23.16 -19.56
N GLY A 23 -25.88 22.45 -20.68
CA GLY A 23 -24.74 21.63 -21.11
C GLY A 23 -24.80 20.16 -20.70
N GLU A 24 -25.62 19.77 -19.71
CA GLU A 24 -25.76 18.35 -19.35
C GLU A 24 -26.43 17.56 -20.49
N THR A 25 -25.85 16.40 -20.83
CA THR A 25 -26.34 15.55 -21.92
C THR A 25 -27.19 14.43 -21.36
N LEU A 26 -28.41 14.29 -21.87
CA LEU A 26 -29.34 13.22 -21.52
C LEU A 26 -29.35 12.16 -22.62
N ARG A 27 -29.10 10.90 -22.26
CA ARG A 27 -29.22 9.74 -23.17
C ARG A 27 -30.35 8.83 -22.68
N THR A 28 -31.36 8.66 -23.53
CA THR A 28 -32.55 7.84 -23.26
C THR A 28 -32.65 6.60 -24.15
N HIS A 29 -31.71 6.40 -25.07
CA HIS A 29 -31.67 5.22 -25.96
C HIS A 29 -30.91 4.02 -25.34
N CYS A 30 -30.78 3.99 -24.02
CA CYS A 30 -30.13 2.92 -23.28
C CYS A 30 -31.23 2.04 -22.65
N PRO A 31 -31.42 0.79 -23.09
CA PRO A 31 -32.50 -0.06 -22.57
C PRO A 31 -32.45 -0.16 -21.04
N GLY A 32 -33.55 0.18 -20.38
CA GLY A 32 -33.66 0.14 -18.92
C GLY A 32 -32.92 1.25 -18.16
N TRP A 33 -32.28 2.21 -18.85
CA TRP A 33 -31.50 3.28 -18.24
C TRP A 33 -31.72 4.65 -18.87
N THR A 34 -31.78 5.66 -18.01
CA THR A 34 -31.60 7.05 -18.39
C THR A 34 -30.24 7.52 -17.88
N ILE A 35 -29.37 7.98 -18.79
CA ILE A 35 -28.01 8.39 -18.49
C ILE A 35 -27.88 9.91 -18.58
N ILE A 36 -27.24 10.51 -17.59
CA ILE A 36 -26.90 11.94 -17.58
C ILE A 36 -25.38 12.07 -17.52
N LEU A 37 -24.84 12.76 -18.51
CA LEU A 37 -23.42 13.12 -18.61
C LEU A 37 -23.23 14.59 -18.21
N PRO A 38 -22.06 14.95 -17.65
CA PRO A 38 -21.80 16.32 -17.27
C PRO A 38 -21.74 17.22 -18.50
N GLY A 39 -22.08 18.49 -18.33
CA GLY A 39 -21.85 19.50 -19.35
C GLY A 39 -20.43 20.04 -19.36
N GLU A 40 -20.11 20.82 -20.40
CA GLU A 40 -18.87 21.58 -20.53
C GLU A 40 -18.78 22.66 -19.44
N THR A 41 -18.30 22.31 -18.25
CA THR A 41 -17.98 23.28 -17.19
C THR A 41 -16.63 22.98 -16.56
N GLU A 42 -15.94 24.03 -16.13
CA GLU A 42 -14.59 24.03 -15.54
C GLU A 42 -14.43 23.12 -14.30
N ASP A 43 -15.51 22.80 -13.57
CA ASP A 43 -15.50 22.00 -12.32
C ASP A 43 -15.61 20.46 -12.53
N HIS A 44 -15.04 19.94 -13.62
CA HIS A 44 -14.89 18.50 -13.89
C HIS A 44 -16.17 17.64 -13.75
N GLY A 45 -17.39 18.16 -13.95
CA GLY A 45 -18.64 17.36 -14.04
C GLY A 45 -19.10 16.59 -12.78
N TYR A 46 -18.17 16.17 -11.93
CA TYR A 46 -18.33 15.34 -10.75
C TYR A 46 -19.24 16.02 -9.74
N ASP A 47 -18.93 17.27 -9.43
CA ASP A 47 -19.65 18.06 -8.44
C ASP A 47 -21.10 18.35 -8.87
N ALA A 48 -21.31 18.56 -10.17
CA ALA A 48 -22.61 18.81 -10.75
C ALA A 48 -23.50 17.56 -10.68
N LEU A 49 -23.01 16.43 -11.20
CA LEU A 49 -23.75 15.18 -11.19
C LEU A 49 -23.93 14.61 -9.76
N GLN A 50 -22.99 14.84 -8.85
CA GLN A 50 -23.15 14.44 -7.45
C GLN A 50 -24.26 15.26 -6.77
N LYS A 51 -24.35 16.58 -7.05
CA LYS A 51 -25.46 17.42 -6.58
C LYS A 51 -26.79 16.99 -7.19
N LEU A 52 -26.78 16.50 -8.44
CA LEU A 52 -27.97 16.01 -9.12
C LEU A 52 -28.46 14.67 -8.53
N ALA A 53 -27.55 13.73 -8.25
CA ALA A 53 -27.86 12.47 -7.57
C ALA A 53 -28.55 12.68 -6.21
N ARG A 54 -28.17 13.74 -5.49
CA ARG A 54 -28.82 14.14 -4.21
C ARG A 54 -30.25 14.66 -4.35
N LYS A 55 -30.70 14.95 -5.58
CA LYS A 55 -32.05 15.45 -5.89
C LYS A 55 -32.95 14.40 -6.55
N CYS A 56 -32.39 13.26 -6.97
CA CYS A 56 -33.15 12.17 -7.56
C CYS A 56 -34.15 11.59 -6.54
N GLN A 57 -35.38 11.36 -7.00
CA GLN A 57 -36.40 10.60 -6.27
C GLN A 57 -36.29 9.14 -6.73
N GLY A 58 -36.13 8.20 -5.80
CA GLY A 58 -35.82 6.80 -6.11
C GLY A 58 -34.32 6.48 -6.25
N PRO A 59 -33.99 5.26 -6.70
CA PRO A 59 -32.61 4.80 -6.84
C PRO A 59 -31.91 5.46 -8.04
N CYS A 60 -30.64 5.83 -7.88
CA CYS A 60 -29.75 6.17 -8.98
C CYS A 60 -28.31 5.76 -8.66
N LEU A 61 -27.52 5.51 -9.71
CA LEU A 61 -26.11 5.15 -9.61
C LEU A 61 -25.26 6.32 -10.11
N PHE A 62 -24.40 6.83 -9.23
CA PHE A 62 -23.37 7.79 -9.58
C PHE A 62 -22.07 7.03 -9.82
N PHE A 63 -21.58 7.05 -11.05
CA PHE A 63 -20.33 6.44 -11.46
C PHE A 63 -19.29 7.52 -11.72
N HIS A 64 -18.07 7.30 -11.22
CA HIS A 64 -16.92 8.17 -11.46
C HIS A 64 -15.71 7.32 -11.79
N TYR A 65 -15.01 7.67 -12.86
CA TYR A 65 -13.83 7.01 -13.37
C TYR A 65 -12.70 8.02 -13.52
N PHE A 66 -11.48 7.62 -13.15
CA PHE A 66 -10.31 8.47 -13.26
C PHE A 66 -9.12 7.70 -13.82
N ASP A 67 -8.72 8.04 -15.05
CA ASP A 67 -7.44 7.76 -15.71
C ASP A 67 -6.92 6.32 -15.59
N ASP A 68 -7.81 5.34 -15.74
CA ASP A 68 -7.49 3.91 -15.57
C ASP A 68 -6.91 3.54 -14.20
N ASP A 69 -6.94 4.46 -13.24
CA ASP A 69 -6.44 4.30 -11.88
C ASP A 69 -7.52 3.69 -11.00
N PHE A 70 -8.73 4.25 -11.03
CA PHE A 70 -9.82 3.81 -10.17
C PHE A 70 -11.21 4.20 -10.70
N TYR A 71 -12.23 3.53 -10.15
CA TYR A 71 -13.61 3.98 -10.24
C TYR A 71 -14.32 3.90 -8.89
N VAL A 72 -15.39 4.69 -8.77
CA VAL A 72 -16.36 4.59 -7.68
C VAL A 72 -17.78 4.56 -8.26
N LEU A 73 -18.54 3.56 -7.86
CA LEU A 73 -19.97 3.43 -8.13
C LEU A 73 -20.74 3.61 -6.81
N ARG A 74 -21.61 4.63 -6.75
CA ARG A 74 -22.39 4.96 -5.56
C ARG A 74 -23.87 4.83 -5.83
N LEU A 75 -24.57 4.07 -5.00
CA LEU A 75 -26.04 4.07 -4.99
C LEU A 75 -26.51 5.24 -4.12
N HIS A 76 -27.40 6.04 -4.71
CA HIS A 76 -28.23 7.01 -4.00
C HIS A 76 -29.68 6.55 -4.06
N VAL A 77 -30.40 6.65 -2.95
CA VAL A 77 -31.85 6.42 -2.86
C VAL A 77 -32.46 7.63 -2.18
N ASP A 78 -33.39 8.30 -2.87
CA ASP A 78 -34.05 9.52 -2.38
C ASP A 78 -33.03 10.58 -1.92
N GLY A 79 -32.02 10.78 -2.77
CA GLY A 79 -30.93 11.73 -2.56
C GLY A 79 -29.87 11.31 -1.53
N LYS A 80 -30.08 10.23 -0.76
CA LYS A 80 -29.13 9.75 0.25
C LYS A 80 -28.23 8.67 -0.31
N ARG A 81 -26.92 8.79 -0.08
CA ARG A 81 -25.96 7.72 -0.40
C ARG A 81 -26.19 6.51 0.49
N THR A 82 -26.50 5.36 -0.09
CA THR A 82 -26.88 4.13 0.62
C THR A 82 -25.86 3.01 0.48
N ALA A 83 -25.14 2.92 -0.65
CA ALA A 83 -24.10 1.94 -0.89
C ALA A 83 -22.97 2.49 -1.77
N VAL A 84 -21.80 1.86 -1.67
CA VAL A 84 -20.60 2.21 -2.45
C VAL A 84 -19.91 0.93 -2.88
N LEU A 85 -19.52 0.88 -4.15
CA LEU A 85 -18.57 -0.07 -4.71
C LEU A 85 -17.41 0.72 -5.29
N SER A 86 -16.19 0.47 -4.82
CA SER A 86 -14.96 1.10 -5.28
C SER A 86 -13.98 0.03 -5.74
N SER A 87 -13.21 0.30 -6.78
CA SER A 87 -12.06 -0.53 -7.16
C SER A 87 -10.91 -0.40 -6.15
N ASP A 88 -10.80 0.77 -5.51
CA ASP A 88 -9.77 1.10 -4.51
C ASP A 88 -10.37 1.52 -3.16
N ALA A 89 -10.06 0.75 -2.12
CA ALA A 89 -10.48 1.01 -0.74
C ALA A 89 -9.70 2.14 -0.05
N SER A 90 -8.55 2.55 -0.60
CA SER A 90 -7.75 3.68 -0.14
C SER A 90 -8.43 5.02 -0.45
N ILE A 91 -9.13 5.09 -1.59
CA ILE A 91 -9.95 6.23 -2.00
C ILE A 91 -11.31 6.20 -1.30
N GLU A 92 -12.06 5.12 -1.44
CA GLU A 92 -13.35 4.98 -0.79
C GLU A 92 -13.67 3.52 -0.47
N LYS A 93 -13.94 3.21 0.80
CA LYS A 93 -14.24 1.84 1.21
C LYS A 93 -15.62 1.40 0.71
N SER A 94 -15.65 0.33 -0.07
CA SER A 94 -16.89 -0.35 -0.47
C SER A 94 -17.76 -0.67 0.75
N SER A 95 -19.06 -0.39 0.65
CA SER A 95 -20.02 -0.56 1.74
C SER A 95 -21.40 -0.91 1.21
N LYS A 96 -22.05 -1.90 1.85
CA LYS A 96 -23.43 -2.33 1.57
C LYS A 96 -23.70 -2.61 0.08
N VAL A 97 -22.73 -3.18 -0.63
CA VAL A 97 -22.78 -3.46 -2.08
C VAL A 97 -24.04 -4.26 -2.47
N ASN A 98 -24.50 -5.16 -1.61
CA ASN A 98 -25.73 -5.93 -1.80
C ASN A 98 -27.00 -5.04 -1.98
N LEU A 99 -27.01 -3.81 -1.44
CA LEU A 99 -28.11 -2.88 -1.65
C LEU A 99 -28.16 -2.32 -3.07
N ILE A 100 -27.04 -2.31 -3.79
CA ILE A 100 -27.01 -1.95 -5.22
C ILE A 100 -27.83 -2.99 -5.99
N SER A 101 -27.58 -4.28 -5.76
CA SER A 101 -28.36 -5.34 -6.40
C SER A 101 -29.85 -5.23 -6.06
N ALA A 102 -30.16 -5.14 -4.77
CA ALA A 102 -31.54 -5.09 -4.30
C ALA A 102 -32.33 -3.86 -4.82
N ALA A 103 -31.68 -2.70 -4.99
CA ALA A 103 -32.35 -1.48 -5.41
C ALA A 103 -32.51 -1.35 -6.94
N VAL A 104 -31.63 -2.00 -7.72
CA VAL A 104 -31.57 -1.83 -9.19
C VAL A 104 -32.10 -3.04 -9.94
N PHE A 105 -31.74 -4.26 -9.52
CA PHE A 105 -32.00 -5.49 -10.26
C PHE A 105 -33.01 -6.39 -9.58
N GLY A 106 -32.96 -6.46 -8.25
CA GLY A 106 -33.80 -7.37 -7.46
C GLY A 106 -33.48 -8.86 -7.66
N ASP A 107 -32.30 -9.19 -8.19
CA ASP A 107 -31.87 -10.58 -8.41
C ASP A 107 -30.55 -10.95 -7.69
N ASP A 108 -30.34 -12.25 -7.52
CA ASP A 108 -29.16 -12.81 -6.86
C ASP A 108 -27.91 -12.78 -7.77
N ARG A 109 -28.10 -12.63 -9.07
CA ARG A 109 -27.02 -12.68 -10.07
C ARG A 109 -26.18 -11.41 -10.04
N ALA A 110 -26.82 -10.24 -10.06
CA ALA A 110 -26.12 -8.97 -9.94
C ALA A 110 -25.39 -8.86 -8.59
N ASP A 111 -25.94 -9.42 -7.51
CA ASP A 111 -25.25 -9.48 -6.22
C ASP A 111 -23.97 -10.32 -6.28
N ALA A 112 -24.00 -11.48 -6.95
CA ALA A 112 -22.82 -12.31 -7.17
C ALA A 112 -21.75 -11.59 -8.03
N ALA A 113 -22.16 -10.91 -9.10
CA ALA A 113 -21.26 -10.16 -9.98
C ALA A 113 -20.60 -8.99 -9.26
N LEU A 114 -21.37 -8.16 -8.54
CA LEU A 114 -20.85 -7.02 -7.78
C LEU A 114 -19.89 -7.45 -6.66
N LYS A 115 -20.17 -8.60 -6.01
CA LYS A 115 -19.25 -9.20 -5.03
C LYS A 115 -17.97 -9.73 -5.68
N LEU A 116 -18.05 -10.27 -6.89
CA LEU A 116 -16.89 -10.74 -7.63
C LEU A 116 -15.98 -9.58 -8.02
N VAL A 117 -16.55 -8.51 -8.59
CA VAL A 117 -15.85 -7.28 -9.00
C VAL A 117 -14.93 -6.77 -7.89
N GLY A 118 -15.44 -6.63 -6.66
CA GLY A 118 -14.63 -6.16 -5.52
C GLY A 118 -13.44 -7.07 -5.13
N ARG A 119 -13.33 -8.28 -5.70
CA ARG A 119 -12.24 -9.23 -5.44
C ARG A 119 -11.20 -9.28 -6.56
N LEU A 120 -11.50 -8.74 -7.73
CA LEU A 120 -10.60 -8.73 -8.88
C LEU A 120 -9.53 -7.64 -8.72
N SER A 121 -8.40 -7.81 -9.40
CA SER A 121 -7.31 -6.83 -9.47
C SER A 121 -7.33 -6.01 -10.76
N ASP A 122 -7.90 -6.57 -11.83
CA ASP A 122 -7.91 -5.92 -13.14
C ASP A 122 -9.09 -4.96 -13.25
N LEU A 123 -8.82 -3.69 -13.57
CA LEU A 123 -9.86 -2.67 -13.67
C LEU A 123 -10.74 -2.90 -14.90
N GLU A 124 -10.15 -3.38 -16.00
CA GLU A 124 -10.87 -3.67 -17.24
C GLU A 124 -11.84 -4.84 -17.04
N GLU A 125 -11.37 -5.95 -16.46
CA GLU A 125 -12.23 -7.10 -16.11
C GLU A 125 -13.35 -6.70 -15.12
N GLN A 126 -13.07 -5.76 -14.19
CA GLN A 126 -14.09 -5.21 -13.29
C GLN A 126 -15.14 -4.39 -14.05
N LEU A 127 -14.72 -3.52 -14.97
CA LEU A 127 -15.62 -2.72 -15.79
C LEU A 127 -16.45 -3.60 -16.72
N ASP A 128 -15.86 -4.57 -17.40
CA ASP A 128 -16.58 -5.51 -18.27
C ASP A 128 -17.71 -6.21 -17.52
N ILE A 129 -17.43 -6.74 -16.32
CA ILE A 129 -18.46 -7.36 -15.49
C ILE A 129 -19.51 -6.35 -15.05
N LEU A 130 -19.12 -5.13 -14.67
CA LEU A 130 -20.06 -4.10 -14.26
C LEU A 130 -20.99 -3.68 -15.40
N GLU A 131 -20.43 -3.37 -16.57
CA GLU A 131 -21.18 -2.96 -17.74
C GLU A 131 -22.12 -4.07 -18.22
N GLU A 132 -21.64 -5.32 -18.26
CA GLU A 132 -22.44 -6.48 -18.60
C GLU A 132 -23.56 -6.75 -17.57
N THR A 133 -23.29 -6.51 -16.28
CA THR A 133 -24.30 -6.64 -15.21
C THR A 133 -25.35 -5.55 -15.31
N LEU A 134 -24.93 -4.31 -15.59
CA LEU A 134 -25.83 -3.17 -15.70
C LEU A 134 -26.56 -3.15 -17.06
N GLY A 135 -26.01 -3.75 -18.12
CA GLY A 135 -26.51 -3.62 -19.49
C GLY A 135 -26.28 -2.22 -20.08
N VAL A 136 -25.22 -1.55 -19.64
CA VAL A 136 -24.94 -0.16 -20.01
C VAL A 136 -23.45 0.11 -20.00
N SER A 137 -22.99 0.89 -20.96
CA SER A 137 -21.63 1.40 -21.00
C SER A 137 -21.43 2.43 -19.89
N LEU A 138 -20.35 2.28 -19.12
CA LEU A 138 -19.99 3.16 -18.01
C LEU A 138 -19.01 4.24 -18.45
N LEU A 139 -18.20 3.93 -19.47
CA LEU A 139 -17.23 4.84 -20.08
C LEU A 139 -17.87 5.66 -21.22
N GLU A 140 -18.93 6.39 -20.89
CA GLU A 140 -19.68 7.23 -21.83
C GLU A 140 -19.06 8.62 -21.95
N ASP A 141 -18.79 9.03 -23.18
CA ASP A 141 -18.33 10.38 -23.53
C ASP A 141 -19.43 11.10 -24.33
N PRO A 142 -19.76 12.36 -24.02
CA PRO A 142 -20.73 13.13 -24.80
C PRO A 142 -20.38 13.23 -26.29
N GLU A 143 -19.10 13.16 -26.67
CA GLU A 143 -18.63 13.28 -28.06
C GLU A 143 -18.84 12.01 -28.91
N PHE A 144 -19.01 10.84 -28.29
CA PHE A 144 -19.14 9.55 -28.99
C PHE A 144 -20.55 8.97 -28.93
N GLU A 145 -20.93 8.19 -29.95
CA GLU A 145 -22.19 7.44 -29.91
C GLU A 145 -22.22 6.47 -28.71
N PRO A 146 -23.37 6.28 -28.05
CA PRO A 146 -23.47 5.37 -26.92
C PRO A 146 -23.08 3.96 -27.33
N ARG A 147 -22.15 3.34 -26.59
CA ARG A 147 -21.80 1.95 -26.86
C ARG A 147 -22.90 1.05 -26.33
N HIS A 148 -23.39 0.16 -27.20
CA HIS A 148 -24.34 -0.86 -26.78
C HIS A 148 -23.64 -1.95 -25.95
N VAL A 149 -24.22 -2.27 -24.80
CA VAL A 149 -23.77 -3.36 -23.92
C VAL A 149 -24.95 -4.28 -23.65
N GLU A 150 -24.82 -5.55 -24.04
CA GLU A 150 -25.83 -6.56 -23.75
C GLU A 150 -25.74 -7.03 -22.29
N VAL A 151 -26.89 -7.27 -21.66
CA VAL A 151 -26.94 -7.88 -20.32
C VAL A 151 -26.54 -9.35 -20.44
N GLY A 152 -25.49 -9.77 -19.74
CA GLY A 152 -24.86 -11.09 -19.93
C GLY A 152 -24.07 -11.63 -18.73
N THR A 153 -23.49 -12.82 -18.88
CA THR A 153 -22.57 -13.41 -17.88
C THR A 153 -21.20 -13.78 -18.45
N ALA A 154 -20.90 -13.46 -19.70
CA ALA A 154 -19.67 -13.87 -20.36
C ALA A 154 -18.42 -13.41 -19.59
N ALA A 155 -18.34 -12.14 -19.18
CA ALA A 155 -17.21 -11.62 -18.41
C ALA A 155 -17.19 -12.23 -17.00
N PHE A 156 -18.36 -12.33 -16.35
CA PHE A 156 -18.51 -12.95 -15.03
C PHE A 156 -18.05 -14.42 -15.01
N ASP A 157 -18.49 -15.21 -16.01
CA ASP A 157 -18.20 -16.62 -16.15
C ASP A 157 -16.72 -16.84 -16.50
N ALA A 158 -16.15 -15.99 -17.36
CA ALA A 158 -14.73 -16.01 -17.69
C ALA A 158 -13.86 -15.73 -16.46
N ALA A 159 -14.16 -14.68 -15.69
CA ALA A 159 -13.46 -14.35 -14.46
C ALA A 159 -13.62 -15.47 -13.41
N THR A 160 -14.81 -16.03 -13.26
CA THR A 160 -15.08 -17.14 -12.34
C THR A 160 -14.30 -18.40 -12.74
N ALA A 161 -14.27 -18.75 -14.02
CA ALA A 161 -13.51 -19.87 -14.54
C ALA A 161 -12.00 -19.68 -14.33
N ARG A 162 -11.49 -18.46 -14.56
CA ARG A 162 -10.10 -18.09 -14.31
C ARG A 162 -9.72 -18.25 -12.84
N LEU A 163 -10.50 -17.68 -11.92
CA LEU A 163 -10.27 -17.84 -10.46
C LEU A 163 -10.36 -19.32 -10.02
N ALA A 164 -11.29 -20.08 -10.59
CA ALA A 164 -11.40 -21.51 -10.32
C ALA A 164 -10.18 -22.30 -10.82
N ALA A 165 -9.63 -21.92 -11.98
CA ALA A 165 -8.40 -22.50 -12.52
C ALA A 165 -7.18 -22.17 -11.64
N LEU A 166 -7.09 -20.93 -11.15
CA LEU A 166 -6.05 -20.51 -10.20
C LEU A 166 -6.12 -21.32 -8.90
N LYS A 167 -7.31 -21.52 -8.34
CA LYS A 167 -7.52 -22.33 -7.14
C LYS A 167 -7.07 -23.79 -7.31
N LYS A 168 -7.17 -24.35 -8.51
CA LYS A 168 -6.77 -25.72 -8.84
C LYS A 168 -5.29 -25.84 -9.24
N ARG A 169 -4.58 -24.73 -9.41
CA ARG A 169 -3.18 -24.71 -9.83
C ARG A 169 -2.31 -25.40 -8.78
N LYS A 170 -1.45 -26.32 -9.23
CA LYS A 170 -0.48 -26.96 -8.35
C LYS A 170 0.57 -25.94 -7.92
N ASN A 171 0.87 -25.89 -6.62
CA ASN A 171 1.92 -25.03 -6.10
C ASN A 171 3.30 -25.52 -6.57
N ALA A 172 4.17 -24.58 -6.93
CA ALA A 172 5.59 -24.84 -7.17
C ALA A 172 6.40 -24.94 -5.87
N TYR A 173 5.83 -24.48 -4.75
CA TYR A 173 6.43 -24.51 -3.42
C TYR A 173 5.52 -25.27 -2.45
N ARG A 174 6.11 -25.82 -1.38
CA ARG A 174 5.39 -26.36 -0.23
C ARG A 174 5.80 -25.62 1.03
N ALA A 175 4.84 -25.33 1.90
CA ALA A 175 5.12 -24.81 3.24
C ALA A 175 5.34 -25.99 4.19
N VAL A 176 6.50 -26.02 4.84
CA VAL A 176 6.87 -27.04 5.83
C VAL A 176 7.00 -26.34 7.16
N GLN A 177 6.17 -26.73 8.13
CA GLN A 177 6.34 -26.24 9.50
C GLN A 177 7.66 -26.75 10.05
N ILE A 178 8.49 -25.85 10.57
CA ILE A 178 9.76 -26.19 11.21
C ILE A 178 9.62 -26.09 12.72
N ARG A 179 10.45 -26.84 13.44
CA ARG A 179 10.49 -26.78 14.90
C ARG A 179 11.22 -25.51 15.34
N ASP A 180 10.92 -25.00 16.53
CA ASP A 180 11.56 -23.81 17.07
C ASP A 180 13.09 -23.97 17.25
N GLU A 181 13.56 -25.19 17.47
CA GLU A 181 14.99 -25.52 17.52
C GLU A 181 15.68 -25.37 16.16
N ASP A 182 14.96 -25.55 15.05
CA ASP A 182 15.48 -25.46 13.68
C ASP A 182 15.35 -24.06 13.06
N VAL A 183 14.78 -23.10 13.80
CA VAL A 183 14.67 -21.71 13.35
C VAL A 183 16.07 -21.09 13.35
N PRO A 184 16.51 -20.50 12.21
CA PRO A 184 17.78 -19.77 12.16
C PRO A 184 17.86 -18.71 13.24
N ASP A 185 19.01 -18.57 13.90
CA ASP A 185 19.18 -17.62 15.00
C ASP A 185 18.87 -16.19 14.57
N ALA A 186 19.23 -15.82 13.34
CA ALA A 186 18.89 -14.53 12.73
C ALA A 186 17.37 -14.25 12.64
N LEU A 187 16.48 -15.24 12.80
CA LEU A 187 15.03 -15.08 12.87
C LEU A 187 14.46 -15.12 14.28
N ARG A 188 15.20 -15.65 15.26
CA ARG A 188 14.70 -15.76 16.64
C ARG A 188 14.41 -14.39 17.24
N ASP A 189 15.20 -13.39 16.85
CA ASP A 189 15.06 -12.00 17.29
C ASP A 189 14.20 -11.13 16.35
N VAL A 190 13.78 -11.67 15.19
CA VAL A 190 12.87 -10.97 14.28
C VAL A 190 11.50 -10.87 14.94
N ARG A 191 11.20 -9.67 15.46
CA ARG A 191 9.85 -9.34 15.89
C ARG A 191 9.04 -9.00 14.63
N PRO A 192 7.86 -9.61 14.43
CA PRO A 192 6.92 -9.17 13.41
C PRO A 192 6.74 -7.66 13.49
N SER A 193 6.64 -6.99 12.33
CA SER A 193 6.29 -5.58 12.28
C SER A 193 4.94 -5.43 12.97
N ALA A 194 4.99 -5.00 14.22
CA ALA A 194 3.84 -4.91 15.07
C ALA A 194 3.12 -3.62 14.68
N ALA A 195 2.36 -3.66 13.59
CA ALA A 195 1.35 -2.65 13.32
C ALA A 195 0.35 -2.52 14.50
N PHE A 196 0.28 -3.51 15.40
CA PHE A 196 -0.66 -3.52 16.53
C PHE A 196 -0.15 -4.15 17.86
N GLY A 197 1.16 -4.35 18.05
CA GLY A 197 1.72 -4.83 19.32
C GLY A 197 1.93 -3.70 20.32
N ARG A 198 1.62 -3.91 21.60
CA ARG A 198 1.87 -2.91 22.65
C ARG A 198 3.37 -2.57 22.73
N PRO A 199 3.73 -1.28 22.89
CA PRO A 199 5.11 -0.83 23.02
C PRO A 199 5.80 -1.48 24.23
N GLN A 200 7.07 -1.86 24.10
CA GLN A 200 7.96 -1.87 25.26
C GLN A 200 8.29 -0.42 25.53
N VAL A 201 7.53 0.16 26.47
CA VAL A 201 7.73 1.53 26.93
C VAL A 201 8.84 1.49 27.97
N TYR A 202 10.01 1.99 27.59
CA TYR A 202 11.03 2.33 28.58
C TYR A 202 10.77 3.78 28.99
N MET A 203 10.55 3.96 30.29
CA MET A 203 10.39 5.28 30.89
C MET A 203 11.76 5.72 31.36
N ALA A 204 12.46 6.49 30.53
CA ALA A 204 13.71 7.12 30.91
C ALA A 204 13.43 8.57 31.32
N ALA A 205 13.95 8.98 32.49
CA ALA A 205 14.07 10.40 32.81
C ALA A 205 15.22 10.96 31.97
N LEU A 206 14.91 11.57 30.83
CA LEU A 206 15.90 12.22 30.00
C LEU A 206 16.19 13.62 30.56
N PRO A 207 17.45 14.01 30.79
CA PRO A 207 17.82 15.41 30.91
C PRO A 207 17.85 15.98 29.48
N ALA A 208 16.67 16.21 28.89
CA ALA A 208 16.57 16.77 27.55
C ALA A 208 15.83 18.10 27.62
N GLU A 209 16.35 19.12 26.92
CA GLU A 209 15.67 20.38 26.69
C GLU A 209 15.00 20.33 25.31
N ASP A 210 13.83 20.95 25.15
CA ASP A 210 13.18 21.07 23.84
C ASP A 210 13.92 22.09 22.95
N SER A 211 13.48 22.23 21.70
CA SER A 211 14.02 23.21 20.75
C SER A 211 13.80 24.68 21.16
N THR A 212 13.28 24.94 22.36
CA THR A 212 13.12 26.28 22.95
C THR A 212 13.96 26.45 24.22
N GLY A 213 14.83 25.48 24.54
CA GLY A 213 15.67 25.49 25.74
C GLY A 213 14.89 25.24 27.03
N ARG A 214 13.67 24.67 26.95
CA ARG A 214 12.90 24.31 28.14
C ARG A 214 13.20 22.87 28.52
N PRO A 215 13.47 22.56 29.79
CA PRO A 215 13.57 21.18 30.22
C PRO A 215 12.28 20.44 29.86
N LEU A 216 12.41 19.30 29.19
CA LEU A 216 11.32 18.37 28.90
C LEU A 216 10.93 17.70 30.23
N GLU A 217 10.21 18.43 31.08
CA GLU A 217 9.61 17.87 32.28
C GLU A 217 8.43 16.98 31.86
N GLY A 218 8.71 15.69 31.72
CA GLY A 218 7.72 14.69 31.38
C GLY A 218 8.36 13.33 31.17
N GLN A 219 7.64 12.26 31.49
CA GLN A 219 8.10 10.91 31.20
C GLN A 219 8.19 10.74 29.67
N VAL A 220 9.40 10.59 29.14
CA VAL A 220 9.60 10.32 27.72
C VAL A 220 9.28 8.84 27.47
N GLN A 221 8.24 8.60 26.68
CA GLN A 221 7.88 7.27 26.23
C GLN A 221 8.82 6.89 25.08
N VAL A 222 9.84 6.09 25.38
CA VAL A 222 10.64 5.48 24.33
C VAL A 222 9.86 4.32 23.75
N ASP A 223 9.47 4.45 22.49
CA ASP A 223 8.71 3.45 21.77
C ASP A 223 9.64 2.65 20.85
N VAL A 224 10.05 1.47 21.32
CA VAL A 224 10.95 0.58 20.57
C VAL A 224 10.23 -0.12 19.39
N ARG A 225 9.00 0.30 19.03
CA ARG A 225 8.27 -0.20 17.84
C ARG A 225 9.07 -0.09 16.53
N GLN A 226 10.05 0.82 16.47
CA GLN A 226 10.92 1.05 15.32
C GLN A 226 12.40 0.98 15.72
N ALA A 227 12.84 -0.11 16.35
CA ALA A 227 14.28 -0.36 16.44
C ALA A 227 14.85 -0.40 15.00
N ALA A 228 15.71 0.56 14.68
CA ALA A 228 16.28 0.73 13.34
C ALA A 228 17.26 -0.41 13.01
N CYS A 229 17.94 -0.91 14.04
CA CYS A 229 18.87 -2.02 13.99
C CYS A 229 19.24 -2.52 15.39
N SER A 230 19.71 -3.76 15.48
CA SER A 230 20.48 -4.27 16.61
C SER A 230 21.95 -3.89 16.42
N HIS A 231 22.59 -3.32 17.44
CA HIS A 231 24.04 -3.12 17.44
C HIS A 231 24.74 -4.47 17.73
N PRO A 232 25.97 -4.73 17.24
CA PRO A 232 26.70 -5.97 17.51
C PRO A 232 26.86 -6.34 19.00
N SER A 233 26.74 -5.36 19.90
CA SER A 233 26.75 -5.56 21.36
C SER A 233 25.43 -6.08 21.95
N GLY A 234 24.38 -6.21 21.13
CA GLY A 234 23.02 -6.52 21.59
C GLY A 234 22.22 -5.30 22.07
N ASP A 235 22.74 -4.08 21.84
CA ASP A 235 22.05 -2.84 22.18
C ASP A 235 20.95 -2.49 21.17
N TYR A 236 19.96 -1.74 21.64
CA TYR A 236 18.83 -1.25 20.86
C TYR A 236 19.07 0.18 20.41
N ILE A 237 18.97 0.43 19.10
CA ILE A 237 19.00 1.79 18.53
C ILE A 237 17.61 2.06 17.91
N GLY A 238 17.01 3.19 18.25
CA GLY A 238 15.67 3.55 17.77
C GLY A 238 15.30 5.00 18.02
N CYS A 239 14.04 5.35 17.74
CA CYS A 239 13.50 6.69 17.99
C CYS A 239 12.80 6.78 19.35
N ALA A 240 13.02 7.87 20.09
CA ALA A 240 12.17 8.24 21.22
C ALA A 240 11.10 9.24 20.77
N PHE A 241 9.90 9.10 21.36
CA PHE A 241 8.72 9.85 20.93
C PHE A 241 8.34 10.91 21.96
N PHE A 242 8.11 12.13 21.48
CA PHE A 242 7.50 13.21 22.25
C PHE A 242 6.18 13.60 21.58
N ASN A 243 5.07 13.61 22.33
CA ASN A 243 3.72 13.87 21.78
C ASN A 243 3.39 13.05 20.51
N GLN A 244 3.72 11.75 20.51
CA GLN A 244 3.53 10.82 19.39
C GLN A 244 4.35 11.13 18.12
N ARG A 245 5.40 11.96 18.21
CA ARG A 245 6.33 12.23 17.11
C ARG A 245 7.73 11.74 17.49
N PRO A 246 8.45 11.06 16.58
CA PRO A 246 9.83 10.69 16.84
C PRO A 246 10.69 11.96 16.76
N THR A 247 11.22 12.44 17.88
CA THR A 247 11.99 13.70 17.91
C THR A 247 13.44 13.50 18.33
N MET A 248 13.81 12.28 18.72
CA MET A 248 15.16 11.97 19.20
C MET A 248 15.59 10.59 18.72
N ALA A 249 16.86 10.45 18.40
CA ALA A 249 17.55 9.17 18.29
C ALA A 249 18.07 8.74 19.65
N VAL A 250 17.94 7.47 19.98
CA VAL A 250 18.42 6.91 21.24
C VAL A 250 19.08 5.57 21.04
N ARG A 251 20.11 5.29 21.85
CA ARG A 251 20.65 3.95 22.05
C ARG A 251 20.44 3.53 23.50
N MET A 252 19.98 2.31 23.68
CA MET A 252 19.77 1.69 24.99
C MET A 252 20.43 0.32 25.05
N ASN A 253 20.92 -0.08 26.22
CA ASN A 253 21.42 -1.43 26.41
C ASN A 253 20.28 -2.46 26.55
N ALA A 254 20.64 -3.74 26.65
CA ALA A 254 19.68 -4.84 26.79
C ALA A 254 18.76 -4.72 28.02
N SER A 255 19.20 -4.04 29.09
CA SER A 255 18.39 -3.75 30.28
C SER A 255 17.47 -2.53 30.13
N GLY A 256 17.56 -1.79 29.02
CA GLY A 256 16.77 -0.57 28.77
C GLY A 256 17.38 0.71 29.36
N GLU A 257 18.64 0.68 29.76
CA GLU A 257 19.37 1.88 30.20
C GLU A 257 19.78 2.69 28.97
N LEU A 258 19.57 4.00 29.02
CA LEU A 258 20.00 4.93 27.98
C LEU A 258 21.52 5.05 27.96
N LEU A 259 22.13 4.77 26.81
CA LEU A 259 23.56 4.96 26.57
C LEU A 259 23.86 6.34 25.99
N TRP A 260 23.07 6.77 25.01
CA TRP A 260 23.14 8.12 24.44
C TRP A 260 21.81 8.53 23.81
N ALA A 261 21.63 9.84 23.62
CA ALA A 261 20.51 10.41 22.87
C ALA A 261 20.98 11.56 21.97
N PHE A 262 20.37 11.67 20.80
CA PHE A 262 20.60 12.76 19.83
C PHE A 262 19.26 13.45 19.52
N ALA A 263 19.19 14.74 19.80
CA ALA A 263 18.02 15.60 19.62
C ALA A 263 18.41 16.84 18.81
N PRO A 264 18.28 16.81 17.47
CA PRO A 264 18.58 17.95 16.62
C PRO A 264 17.58 19.08 16.85
N GLU A 265 18.10 20.30 16.99
CA GLU A 265 17.28 21.49 17.19
C GLU A 265 16.39 21.76 15.97
N GLY A 266 15.09 21.95 16.20
CA GLY A 266 14.12 22.30 15.16
C GLY A 266 13.69 21.15 14.25
N ALA A 267 14.13 19.91 14.52
CA ALA A 267 13.66 18.75 13.75
C ALA A 267 12.18 18.46 14.06
N TYR A 268 11.40 18.19 13.00
CA TYR A 268 9.96 17.94 13.16
C TYR A 268 9.65 16.47 13.42
N SER A 269 10.32 15.56 12.70
CA SER A 269 10.12 14.11 12.82
C SER A 269 11.34 13.36 12.32
N LEU A 270 12.03 12.67 13.23
CA LEU A 270 13.23 11.90 12.91
C LEU A 270 12.94 10.46 12.53
N LEU A 271 13.56 10.05 11.44
CA LEU A 271 13.67 8.66 11.03
C LEU A 271 15.12 8.23 11.13
N ILE A 272 15.37 7.07 11.75
CA ILE A 272 16.71 6.53 11.95
C ILE A 272 16.86 5.23 11.18
N CYS A 273 18.00 5.06 10.53
CA CYS A 273 18.32 3.82 9.83
C CYS A 273 19.84 3.54 9.86
N PRO A 274 20.24 2.27 9.65
CA PRO A 274 21.64 1.95 9.42
C PRO A 274 22.20 2.73 8.24
N ALA A 275 23.42 3.23 8.38
CA ALA A 275 24.19 3.76 7.27
C ALA A 275 24.87 2.59 6.50
N LYS A 276 25.86 2.90 5.66
CA LYS A 276 26.60 1.90 4.88
C LYS A 276 27.37 0.88 5.73
N ASP A 277 27.78 1.28 6.93
CA ASP A 277 28.58 0.47 7.85
C ASP A 277 27.90 0.32 9.21
N ALA A 278 28.31 -0.68 9.98
CA ALA A 278 27.69 -1.03 11.26
C ALA A 278 27.95 0.01 12.36
N ASP A 279 28.93 0.88 12.16
CA ASP A 279 29.40 1.85 13.14
C ASP A 279 28.75 3.23 12.94
N THR A 280 27.93 3.41 11.91
CA THR A 280 27.26 4.67 11.65
C THR A 280 25.75 4.54 11.41
N LEU A 281 25.04 5.62 11.72
CA LEU A 281 23.59 5.73 11.58
C LEU A 281 23.24 6.97 10.76
N LEU A 282 22.17 6.89 9.99
CA LEU A 282 21.53 8.06 9.40
C LEU A 282 20.32 8.47 10.22
N ALA A 283 20.23 9.75 10.56
CA ALA A 283 19.03 10.38 11.05
C ALA A 283 18.51 11.37 10.00
N LEU A 284 17.23 11.30 9.65
CA LEU A 284 16.60 12.14 8.64
C LEU A 284 15.40 12.88 9.25
N ASP A 285 15.32 14.20 9.05
CA ASP A 285 14.10 14.95 9.32
C ASP A 285 13.10 14.79 8.16
N THR A 286 12.08 13.98 8.40
CA THR A 286 11.14 13.48 7.38
C THR A 286 9.97 14.41 7.11
N LEU A 287 9.71 15.42 7.94
CA LEU A 287 8.51 16.26 7.82
C LEU A 287 8.82 17.76 7.84
N ALA A 288 10.07 18.11 7.55
CA ALA A 288 10.47 19.49 7.38
C ALA A 288 9.70 20.15 6.23
N ARG A 289 9.06 21.29 6.52
CA ARG A 289 8.22 22.02 5.56
C ARG A 289 9.01 22.93 4.63
N GLU A 290 10.19 23.38 5.06
CA GLU A 290 11.02 24.34 4.33
C GLU A 290 12.36 23.71 3.95
N GLU A 291 13.13 23.22 4.92
CA GLU A 291 14.42 22.55 4.68
C GLU A 291 14.54 21.29 5.53
N GLY A 292 14.71 20.14 4.87
CA GLY A 292 15.02 18.89 5.53
C GLY A 292 16.48 18.84 5.94
N ARG A 293 16.82 17.99 6.90
CA ARG A 293 18.21 17.73 7.28
C ARG A 293 18.46 16.25 7.42
N ILE A 294 19.67 15.85 7.07
CA ILE A 294 20.17 14.49 7.27
C ILE A 294 21.49 14.55 8.04
N TRP A 295 21.60 13.70 9.04
CA TRP A 295 22.77 13.58 9.89
C TRP A 295 23.36 12.18 9.75
N LEU A 296 24.69 12.11 9.65
CA LEU A 296 25.45 10.90 9.88
C LEU A 296 25.94 10.92 11.33
N LEU A 297 25.56 9.90 12.10
CA LEU A 297 25.90 9.76 13.51
C LEU A 297 26.84 8.57 13.71
N ASP A 298 27.73 8.69 14.68
CA ASP A 298 28.46 7.55 15.24
C ASP A 298 27.49 6.67 16.03
N ALA A 299 27.40 5.38 15.72
CA ALA A 299 26.50 4.46 16.41
C ALA A 299 26.95 4.18 17.86
N GLY A 300 28.25 4.32 18.12
CA GLY A 300 28.93 4.17 19.40
C GLY A 300 28.42 5.16 20.44
N ASP A 301 28.55 6.44 20.14
CA ASP A 301 28.33 7.53 21.11
C ASP A 301 27.27 8.56 20.69
N GLY A 302 26.68 8.44 19.50
CA GLY A 302 25.65 9.34 18.99
C GLY A 302 26.20 10.68 18.49
N ARG A 303 27.51 10.87 18.41
CA ARG A 303 28.13 12.11 17.92
C ARG A 303 27.80 12.33 16.45
N VAL A 304 27.49 13.58 16.09
CA VAL A 304 27.32 13.99 14.70
C VAL A 304 28.67 13.96 13.99
N LEU A 305 28.78 13.09 12.99
CA LEU A 305 29.93 13.01 12.10
C LEU A 305 29.77 13.94 10.90
N ARG A 306 28.52 14.11 10.44
CA ARG A 306 28.16 15.02 9.35
C ARG A 306 26.71 15.48 9.44
N GLU A 307 26.45 16.66 8.91
CA GLU A 307 25.11 17.23 8.69
C GLU A 307 25.05 17.78 7.26
N GLU A 308 23.91 17.55 6.59
CA GLU A 308 23.61 18.16 5.30
C GLU A 308 22.17 18.67 5.26
N THR A 309 21.97 19.79 4.56
CA THR A 309 20.64 20.33 4.26
C THR A 309 20.09 19.68 3.00
N LEU A 310 18.83 19.28 3.07
CA LEU A 310 18.09 18.69 1.98
C LEU A 310 16.95 19.62 1.56
N PRO A 311 16.61 19.70 0.26
CA PRO A 311 15.45 20.47 -0.15
C PRO A 311 14.15 19.84 0.40
N PRO A 312 13.02 20.54 0.43
CA PRO A 312 11.79 20.04 1.04
C PRO A 312 11.24 18.78 0.35
N GLY A 313 10.38 18.03 1.05
CA GLY A 313 9.67 16.87 0.45
C GLY A 313 10.46 15.56 0.39
N ARG A 314 11.65 15.48 1.02
CA ARG A 314 12.36 14.20 1.22
C ARG A 314 11.64 13.41 2.29
N ASN A 315 11.28 12.18 1.95
CA ASN A 315 10.47 11.31 2.78
C ASN A 315 10.98 9.88 2.65
N GLY A 316 10.72 9.03 3.65
CA GLY A 316 11.10 7.62 3.62
C GLY A 316 12.50 7.33 4.12
N VAL A 317 12.85 6.05 4.15
CA VAL A 317 14.10 5.54 4.75
C VAL A 317 15.24 5.63 3.71
N PRO A 318 16.32 6.40 3.95
CA PRO A 318 17.51 6.33 3.11
C PRO A 318 18.04 4.89 3.03
N ARG A 319 18.45 4.45 1.84
CA ARG A 319 19.00 3.11 1.63
C ARG A 319 20.35 3.19 0.94
N TRP A 320 21.37 2.57 1.54
CA TRP A 320 22.65 2.37 0.85
C TRP A 320 22.50 1.33 -0.26
N ILE A 321 23.04 1.63 -1.43
CA ILE A 321 22.99 0.80 -2.64
C ILE A 321 24.41 0.39 -3.01
N ASP A 322 24.82 -0.81 -2.60
CA ASP A 322 26.22 -1.27 -2.72
C ASP A 322 26.78 -1.20 -4.15
N CYS A 323 25.98 -1.60 -5.14
CA CYS A 323 26.44 -1.60 -6.54
C CYS A 323 26.59 -0.19 -7.14
N LEU A 324 26.01 0.83 -6.51
CA LEU A 324 26.14 2.23 -6.92
C LEU A 324 27.12 3.01 -6.02
N GLY A 325 27.41 2.50 -4.81
CA GLY A 325 28.19 3.24 -3.81
C GLY A 325 27.48 4.52 -3.35
N GLN A 326 26.15 4.49 -3.25
CA GLN A 326 25.31 5.67 -3.03
C GLN A 326 24.14 5.38 -2.08
N TYR A 327 23.70 6.40 -1.35
CA TYR A 327 22.40 6.39 -0.68
C TYR A 327 21.30 6.81 -1.65
N ALA A 328 20.23 6.03 -1.72
CA ALA A 328 19.00 6.40 -2.38
C ALA A 328 18.01 6.96 -1.34
N LEU A 329 17.58 8.20 -1.57
CA LEU A 329 16.62 8.90 -0.73
C LEU A 329 15.39 9.28 -1.54
N TYR A 330 14.23 8.78 -1.13
CA TYR A 330 12.98 9.09 -1.80
C TYR A 330 12.55 10.54 -1.55
N TRP A 331 11.98 11.16 -2.58
CA TRP A 331 11.38 12.49 -2.49
C TRP A 331 10.06 12.54 -3.24
N ARG A 332 9.18 13.44 -2.77
CA ARG A 332 7.92 13.78 -3.42
C ARG A 332 7.66 15.26 -3.29
N ASP A 333 7.32 15.90 -4.41
CA ASP A 333 6.92 17.30 -4.46
C ASP A 333 5.60 17.41 -5.25
N GLY A 334 4.48 17.39 -4.52
CA GLY A 334 3.14 17.41 -5.08
C GLY A 334 2.87 16.26 -6.05
N LYS A 335 3.03 16.56 -7.35
CA LYS A 335 2.80 15.66 -8.48
C LYS A 335 4.04 14.84 -8.89
N ASN A 336 5.24 15.31 -8.55
CA ASN A 336 6.48 14.64 -8.93
C ASN A 336 7.02 13.80 -7.77
N GLN A 337 7.72 12.73 -8.11
CA GLN A 337 8.36 11.85 -7.14
C GLN A 337 9.60 11.18 -7.75
N GLY A 338 10.52 10.75 -6.91
CA GLY A 338 11.76 10.14 -7.37
C GLY A 338 12.74 9.81 -6.26
N PHE A 339 14.00 9.62 -6.66
CA PHE A 339 15.12 9.37 -5.76
C PHE A 339 16.23 10.40 -5.97
N ASP A 340 16.73 10.93 -4.87
CA ASP A 340 18.02 11.59 -4.79
C ASP A 340 19.07 10.51 -4.49
N LEU A 341 20.13 10.47 -5.30
CA LEU A 341 21.28 9.59 -5.10
C LEU A 341 22.40 10.42 -4.48
N LEU A 342 22.69 10.15 -3.22
CA LEU A 342 23.74 10.82 -2.44
C LEU A 342 24.98 9.93 -2.39
N ASP A 343 26.18 10.51 -2.40
CA ASP A 343 27.40 9.73 -2.13
C ASP A 343 27.53 9.38 -0.64
N GLU A 344 28.61 8.70 -0.26
CA GLU A 344 28.92 8.37 1.14
C GLU A 344 29.05 9.61 2.04
N THR A 345 29.26 10.76 1.42
CA THR A 345 29.41 12.05 2.06
C THR A 345 28.08 12.79 2.13
N LEU A 346 26.96 12.16 1.78
CA LEU A 346 25.61 12.75 1.73
C LEU A 346 25.46 13.88 0.69
N THR A 347 26.42 14.03 -0.21
CA THR A 347 26.36 15.02 -1.29
C THR A 347 25.51 14.46 -2.43
N LEU A 348 24.58 15.26 -2.96
CA LEU A 348 23.76 14.87 -4.11
C LEU A 348 24.62 14.65 -5.36
N VAL A 349 24.66 13.41 -5.84
CA VAL A 349 25.38 13.02 -7.06
C VAL A 349 24.44 13.00 -8.26
N ASN A 350 23.21 12.53 -8.08
CA ASN A 350 22.25 12.39 -9.17
C ASN A 350 20.81 12.43 -8.67
N ARG A 351 19.86 12.76 -9.55
CA ARG A 351 18.42 12.66 -9.30
C ARG A 351 17.76 11.78 -10.36
N ARG A 352 16.88 10.89 -9.90
CA ARG A 352 16.09 9.98 -10.74
C ARG A 352 14.61 10.25 -10.51
N GLU A 353 13.92 10.75 -11.52
CA GLU A 353 12.46 10.92 -11.47
C GLU A 353 11.77 9.60 -11.79
N LEU A 354 10.69 9.30 -11.07
CA LEU A 354 9.83 8.17 -11.34
C LEU A 354 8.76 8.60 -12.35
N PRO A 355 8.66 7.95 -13.53
CA PRO A 355 7.62 8.28 -14.51
C PRO A 355 6.25 7.85 -14.00
N ASP A 356 5.21 8.69 -14.14
CA ASP A 356 3.77 8.44 -13.91
C ASP A 356 3.43 7.13 -13.15
N ILE A 357 3.91 7.08 -11.91
CA ILE A 357 3.59 6.06 -10.92
C ILE A 357 3.05 6.84 -9.74
N LYS A 358 1.89 6.46 -9.22
CA LYS A 358 1.38 7.07 -7.99
C LYS A 358 1.57 6.08 -6.87
N ALA A 359 2.83 5.82 -6.52
CA ALA A 359 3.17 4.87 -5.47
C ALA A 359 3.12 5.57 -4.10
N ALA A 360 2.44 4.96 -3.14
CA ALA A 360 2.63 5.33 -1.74
C ALA A 360 3.92 4.67 -1.26
N PHE A 361 5.04 5.39 -1.29
CA PHE A 361 6.32 4.96 -0.71
C PHE A 361 6.31 4.97 0.83
N THR A 362 5.19 4.58 1.45
CA THR A 362 5.00 4.63 2.91
C THR A 362 5.46 3.36 3.64
N ASN A 363 5.72 2.23 2.95
CA ASN A 363 6.43 0.99 3.37
C ASN A 363 6.03 -0.22 2.49
N PRO A 364 6.83 -1.32 2.41
CA PRO A 364 8.28 -1.41 2.29
C PRO A 364 8.68 -1.51 0.81
N VAL A 365 9.67 -0.70 0.45
CA VAL A 365 10.42 -0.87 -0.80
C VAL A 365 11.38 -2.04 -0.61
N THR A 366 11.31 -3.05 -1.46
CA THR A 366 12.40 -4.04 -1.54
C THR A 366 13.43 -3.54 -2.55
N VAL A 367 14.70 -3.59 -2.18
CA VAL A 367 15.81 -3.25 -3.05
C VAL A 367 16.59 -4.53 -3.36
N GLN A 368 16.82 -4.81 -4.64
CA GLN A 368 17.70 -5.89 -5.08
C GLN A 368 18.72 -5.33 -6.07
N GLY A 369 19.99 -5.22 -5.66
CA GLY A 369 21.00 -4.49 -6.43
C GLY A 369 20.62 -3.02 -6.51
N SER A 370 20.51 -2.47 -7.73
CA SER A 370 20.07 -1.09 -7.98
C SER A 370 18.55 -0.95 -8.18
N VAL A 371 17.79 -2.06 -8.13
CA VAL A 371 16.38 -2.08 -8.51
C VAL A 371 15.49 -1.95 -7.28
N PHE A 372 14.61 -0.95 -7.31
CA PHE A 372 13.59 -0.65 -6.33
C PHE A 372 12.28 -1.30 -6.74
N TRP A 373 11.63 -2.00 -5.81
CA TRP A 373 10.35 -2.67 -6.03
C TRP A 373 9.30 -2.09 -5.11
N VAL A 374 8.18 -1.67 -5.70
CA VAL A 374 7.05 -1.05 -4.99
C VAL A 374 5.74 -1.49 -5.62
N GLN A 375 4.63 -1.37 -4.91
CA GLN A 375 3.30 -1.51 -5.51
C GLN A 375 2.69 -0.15 -5.76
N ASP A 376 2.21 0.06 -6.98
CA ASP A 376 1.35 1.19 -7.29
C ASP A 376 0.02 0.99 -6.56
N VAL A 377 -0.39 1.98 -5.76
CA VAL A 377 -1.55 1.82 -4.88
C VAL A 377 -2.88 1.83 -5.63
N PHE A 378 -2.92 2.44 -6.82
CA PHE A 378 -4.14 2.58 -7.61
C PHE A 378 -4.30 1.38 -8.54
N THR A 379 -3.27 1.09 -9.33
CA THR A 379 -3.32 0.00 -10.32
C THR A 379 -3.05 -1.37 -9.70
N HIS A 380 -2.61 -1.42 -8.45
CA HIS A 380 -2.15 -2.63 -7.74
C HIS A 380 -1.01 -3.39 -8.46
N GLN A 381 -0.37 -2.78 -9.45
CA GLN A 381 0.76 -3.36 -10.18
C GLN A 381 2.03 -3.29 -9.34
N VAL A 382 2.89 -4.30 -9.49
CA VAL A 382 4.24 -4.24 -8.95
C VAL A 382 5.10 -3.48 -9.95
N VAL A 383 5.78 -2.44 -9.47
CA VAL A 383 6.66 -1.59 -10.25
C VAL A 383 8.09 -1.86 -9.84
N SER A 384 8.95 -2.15 -10.80
CA SER A 384 10.39 -2.16 -10.64
C SER A 384 10.99 -0.89 -11.23
N PHE A 385 11.96 -0.30 -10.52
CA PHE A 385 12.67 0.91 -10.93
C PHE A 385 14.16 0.72 -10.73
N ASP A 386 14.93 0.67 -11.81
CA ASP A 386 16.38 0.56 -11.73
C ASP A 386 17.02 1.94 -11.55
N LEU A 387 17.62 2.21 -10.39
CA LEU A 387 18.30 3.48 -10.12
C LEU A 387 19.51 3.73 -11.04
N ALA A 388 20.16 2.65 -11.50
CA ALA A 388 21.34 2.75 -12.35
C ALA A 388 20.97 3.27 -13.73
N SER A 389 20.00 2.62 -14.39
CA SER A 389 19.59 2.92 -15.76
C SER A 389 18.41 3.89 -15.88
N GLY A 390 17.58 4.01 -14.84
CA GLY A 390 16.28 4.67 -14.87
C GLY A 390 15.18 3.82 -15.52
N ALA A 391 15.44 2.55 -15.84
CA ALA A 391 14.46 1.66 -16.45
C ALA A 391 13.31 1.36 -15.48
N VAL A 392 12.10 1.30 -16.03
CA VAL A 392 10.86 1.05 -15.28
C VAL A 392 10.14 -0.13 -15.90
N GLU A 393 9.73 -1.08 -15.05
CA GLU A 393 8.88 -2.19 -15.45
C GLU A 393 7.61 -2.19 -14.59
N LYS A 394 6.44 -2.32 -15.22
CA LYS A 394 5.17 -2.46 -14.54
C LYS A 394 4.66 -3.89 -14.75
N ILE A 395 4.42 -4.60 -13.65
CA ILE A 395 4.06 -6.02 -13.64
C ILE A 395 2.65 -6.16 -13.03
N ARG A 396 1.72 -6.66 -13.85
CA ARG A 396 0.36 -7.00 -13.41
C ARG A 396 0.37 -8.39 -12.76
N LEU A 397 -0.11 -8.48 -11.53
CA LEU A 397 -0.26 -9.76 -10.84
C LEU A 397 -1.52 -10.49 -11.33
N GLU A 398 -1.40 -11.79 -11.60
CA GLU A 398 -2.50 -12.65 -12.09
C GLU A 398 -3.64 -12.82 -11.07
N ASP A 399 -3.36 -12.62 -9.79
CA ASP A 399 -4.33 -12.59 -8.69
C ASP A 399 -4.05 -11.39 -7.77
N ARG A 400 -5.08 -10.89 -7.09
CA ARG A 400 -4.98 -9.70 -6.24
C ARG A 400 -4.19 -10.01 -4.96
N ALA A 401 -3.06 -9.33 -4.79
CA ALA A 401 -2.24 -9.40 -3.59
C ALA A 401 -1.66 -8.02 -3.23
N TYR A 402 -1.48 -7.78 -1.93
CA TYR A 402 -0.65 -6.70 -1.44
C TYR A 402 0.81 -7.13 -1.53
N PHE A 403 1.59 -6.47 -2.37
CA PHE A 403 3.00 -6.77 -2.55
C PHE A 403 3.76 -6.53 -1.25
N THR A 404 4.63 -7.48 -0.91
CA THR A 404 5.45 -7.43 0.29
C THR A 404 6.93 -7.60 0.01
N GLY A 405 7.35 -7.65 -1.25
CA GLY A 405 8.76 -7.68 -1.60
C GLY A 405 9.16 -8.86 -2.46
N LEU A 406 10.46 -9.13 -2.42
CA LEU A 406 11.07 -10.21 -3.19
C LEU A 406 11.39 -11.40 -2.29
N GLY A 407 11.02 -12.58 -2.76
CA GLY A 407 11.41 -13.86 -2.19
C GLY A 407 12.71 -14.39 -2.78
N ALA A 408 13.06 -15.62 -2.41
CA ALA A 408 14.19 -16.32 -3.01
C ALA A 408 14.02 -16.43 -4.53
N ASP A 409 15.14 -16.45 -5.26
CA ASP A 409 15.18 -16.48 -6.73
C ASP A 409 14.51 -15.26 -7.42
N GLY A 410 14.24 -14.17 -6.69
CA GLY A 410 13.62 -12.97 -7.23
C GLY A 410 12.12 -13.12 -7.53
N LEU A 411 11.44 -14.05 -6.84
CA LEU A 411 9.99 -14.18 -6.86
C LEU A 411 9.32 -12.95 -6.25
N LEU A 412 8.18 -12.54 -6.78
CA LEU A 412 7.37 -11.51 -6.14
C LEU A 412 6.52 -12.17 -5.06
N THR A 413 6.48 -11.56 -3.87
CA THR A 413 5.70 -12.06 -2.75
C THR A 413 4.59 -11.08 -2.43
N GLY A 414 3.41 -11.60 -2.09
CA GLY A 414 2.32 -10.75 -1.64
C GLY A 414 1.31 -11.49 -0.78
N PHE A 415 0.53 -10.73 -0.01
CA PHE A 415 -0.51 -11.29 0.85
C PHE A 415 -1.90 -10.94 0.35
N GLN A 416 -2.81 -11.89 0.49
CA GLN A 416 -4.25 -11.67 0.31
C GLN A 416 -4.92 -11.83 1.67
N SER A 417 -5.68 -10.80 2.08
CA SER A 417 -6.46 -10.76 3.33
C SER A 417 -5.68 -10.99 4.65
N GLY A 418 -4.34 -10.90 4.62
CA GLY A 418 -3.48 -11.20 5.78
C GLY A 418 -3.47 -12.68 6.20
N LYS A 419 -3.98 -13.57 5.36
CA LYS A 419 -4.14 -15.00 5.66
C LYS A 419 -3.60 -15.92 4.58
N GLU A 420 -3.39 -15.41 3.37
CA GLU A 420 -2.84 -16.21 2.29
C GLU A 420 -1.58 -15.52 1.77
N LEU A 421 -0.50 -16.29 1.65
CA LEU A 421 0.71 -15.90 0.95
C LEU A 421 0.63 -16.37 -0.51
N LEU A 422 0.92 -15.45 -1.42
CA LEU A 422 0.99 -15.68 -2.85
C LEU A 422 2.42 -15.45 -3.32
N LEU A 423 2.92 -16.37 -4.12
CA LEU A 423 4.20 -16.27 -4.80
C LEU A 423 3.95 -16.13 -6.29
N PHE A 424 4.59 -15.14 -6.91
CA PHE A 424 4.52 -14.90 -8.34
C PHE A 424 5.91 -14.94 -8.96
N ASP A 425 5.99 -15.33 -10.23
CA ASP A 425 7.21 -15.10 -11.00
C ASP A 425 7.34 -13.62 -11.42
N ARG A 426 8.43 -13.28 -12.09
CA ARG A 426 8.70 -11.90 -12.54
C ARG A 426 7.73 -11.37 -13.59
N THR A 427 6.94 -12.23 -14.22
CA THR A 427 5.89 -11.82 -15.15
C THR A 427 4.57 -11.53 -14.45
N GLY A 428 4.51 -11.73 -13.13
CA GLY A 428 3.29 -11.56 -12.34
C GLY A 428 2.39 -12.79 -12.33
N ARG A 429 2.83 -13.93 -12.90
CA ARG A 429 2.06 -15.18 -12.90
C ARG A 429 2.12 -15.85 -11.54
N LEU A 430 0.98 -16.31 -11.04
CA LEU A 430 0.87 -17.02 -9.76
C LEU A 430 1.49 -18.42 -9.86
N ILE A 431 2.52 -18.68 -9.06
CA ILE A 431 3.21 -19.98 -9.02
C ILE A 431 2.89 -20.83 -7.79
N SER A 432 2.53 -20.19 -6.67
CA SER A 432 2.10 -20.88 -5.44
C SER A 432 1.18 -20.03 -4.60
N LYS A 433 0.26 -20.69 -3.89
CA LYS A 433 -0.64 -20.10 -2.90
C LYS A 433 -0.65 -20.92 -1.61
N HIS A 434 -0.46 -20.24 -0.48
CA HIS A 434 -0.30 -20.87 0.83
C HIS A 434 -1.24 -20.22 1.86
N PRO A 435 -2.28 -20.94 2.32
CA PRO A 435 -3.14 -20.44 3.37
C PRO A 435 -2.51 -20.64 4.76
N PHE A 436 -2.68 -19.64 5.60
CA PHE A 436 -2.30 -19.59 7.01
C PHE A 436 -3.48 -19.04 7.83
N LYS A 437 -3.50 -19.28 9.15
CA LYS A 437 -4.58 -18.82 10.02
C LYS A 437 -4.49 -17.32 10.28
N GLU A 438 -3.29 -16.85 10.60
CA GLU A 438 -2.98 -15.46 10.92
C GLU A 438 -1.49 -15.23 10.61
N LEU A 439 -1.21 -14.58 9.49
CA LEU A 439 0.17 -14.21 9.17
C LEU A 439 0.56 -13.04 10.05
N ALA A 440 1.68 -13.19 10.76
CA ALA A 440 2.28 -12.00 11.34
C ALA A 440 2.74 -11.15 10.16
N THR A 441 2.28 -9.90 10.10
CA THR A 441 2.67 -8.96 9.04
C THR A 441 4.17 -8.73 9.14
N LEU A 442 4.93 -9.53 8.40
CA LEU A 442 6.30 -9.21 8.07
C LEU A 442 6.23 -8.33 6.84
N GLN A 443 6.85 -7.16 6.93
CA GLN A 443 6.96 -6.22 5.82
C GLN A 443 7.62 -6.90 4.61
N ASN A 444 8.57 -7.83 4.83
CA ASN A 444 9.20 -8.67 3.81
C ASN A 444 9.27 -10.13 4.28
N ILE A 445 9.29 -11.09 3.34
CA ILE A 445 9.57 -12.50 3.66
C ILE A 445 11.07 -12.66 3.90
N PRO A 446 11.52 -13.07 5.10
CA PRO A 446 12.94 -13.27 5.35
C PRO A 446 13.51 -14.40 4.49
N ILE A 447 14.69 -14.12 3.91
CA ILE A 447 15.47 -15.05 3.13
C ILE A 447 16.78 -15.31 3.86
N ILE A 448 17.03 -16.54 4.26
CA ILE A 448 18.29 -16.97 4.90
C ILE A 448 18.81 -18.17 4.14
N ASP A 449 20.07 -18.10 3.70
CA ASP A 449 20.72 -19.14 2.89
C ASP A 449 19.87 -19.56 1.67
N GLY A 450 19.26 -18.58 1.01
CA GLY A 450 18.38 -18.78 -0.14
C GLY A 450 17.03 -19.45 0.18
N LYS A 451 16.69 -19.65 1.46
CA LYS A 451 15.42 -20.24 1.90
C LYS A 451 14.49 -19.15 2.41
N MET A 452 13.22 -19.23 2.01
CA MET A 452 12.17 -18.32 2.47
C MET A 452 11.52 -18.84 3.74
N TYR A 453 11.34 -17.95 4.72
CA TYR A 453 10.71 -18.26 6.00
C TYR A 453 9.48 -17.38 6.23
N VAL A 454 8.44 -17.96 6.79
CA VAL A 454 7.17 -17.29 7.10
C VAL A 454 6.84 -17.57 8.55
N VAL A 455 6.34 -16.56 9.26
CA VAL A 455 5.87 -16.70 10.63
C VAL A 455 4.36 -16.53 10.68
N GLU A 456 3.69 -17.50 11.29
CA GLU A 456 2.28 -17.45 11.63
C GLU A 456 2.18 -17.10 13.11
N GLU A 457 1.44 -16.04 13.45
CA GLU A 457 1.23 -15.59 14.83
C GLU A 457 -0.23 -15.84 15.21
N ILE A 458 -0.48 -16.94 15.91
CA ILE A 458 -1.83 -17.36 16.28
C ILE A 458 -2.25 -16.62 17.55
N GLY A 459 -3.34 -15.85 17.45
CA GLY A 459 -3.87 -15.09 18.57
C GLY A 459 -3.18 -13.73 18.73
N GLY A 460 -2.59 -13.19 17.66
CA GLY A 460 -1.97 -11.86 17.66
C GLY A 460 -2.94 -10.76 18.11
N LEU A 461 -4.20 -10.84 17.67
CA LEU A 461 -5.26 -9.95 18.14
C LEU A 461 -5.53 -10.08 19.65
N MET A 462 -5.55 -11.30 20.20
CA MET A 462 -5.74 -11.54 21.63
C MET A 462 -4.54 -11.00 22.42
N ARG A 463 -3.31 -11.21 21.94
CA ARG A 463 -2.09 -10.61 22.51
C ARG A 463 -2.18 -9.09 22.58
N ALA A 464 -2.63 -8.44 21.50
CA ALA A 464 -2.78 -6.98 21.47
C ALA A 464 -3.78 -6.48 22.54
N MET A 465 -4.87 -7.22 22.76
CA MET A 465 -5.91 -6.85 23.72
C MET A 465 -5.59 -7.21 25.17
N THR A 466 -5.02 -8.40 25.42
CA THR A 466 -4.91 -9.00 26.75
C THR A 466 -3.48 -9.14 27.27
N GLY A 467 -2.47 -8.93 26.42
CA GLY A 467 -1.07 -9.17 26.77
C GLY A 467 -0.68 -10.65 26.85
N ALA A 468 -1.60 -11.57 26.55
CA ALA A 468 -1.30 -13.00 26.49
C ALA A 468 -0.26 -13.30 25.39
N PRO A 469 0.68 -14.23 25.61
CA PRO A 469 1.66 -14.60 24.58
C PRO A 469 0.93 -15.19 23.36
N ALA A 470 1.26 -14.70 22.17
CA ALA A 470 0.80 -15.31 20.93
C ALA A 470 1.66 -16.55 20.63
N GLU A 471 1.03 -17.62 20.16
CA GLU A 471 1.75 -18.80 19.69
C GLU A 471 2.36 -18.47 18.33
N ARG A 472 3.68 -18.67 18.18
CA ARG A 472 4.38 -18.48 16.91
C ARG A 472 4.65 -19.82 16.27
N ARG A 473 4.40 -19.93 14.98
CA ARG A 473 4.78 -21.08 14.16
C ARG A 473 5.62 -20.61 13.00
N TRP A 474 6.76 -21.26 12.82
CA TRP A 474 7.66 -20.99 11.72
C TRP A 474 7.43 -21.98 10.59
N TRP A 475 7.44 -21.46 9.38
CA TRP A 475 7.24 -22.19 8.15
C TRP A 475 8.40 -21.92 7.21
N ARG A 476 8.97 -22.97 6.62
CA ARG A 476 9.93 -22.87 5.53
C ARG A 476 9.22 -23.16 4.22
N LEU A 477 9.41 -22.30 3.21
CA LEU A 477 8.93 -22.57 1.86
C LEU A 477 10.01 -23.32 1.09
N GLU A 478 9.67 -24.52 0.62
CA GLU A 478 10.56 -25.37 -0.15
C GLU A 478 10.06 -25.48 -1.58
N LYS A 479 10.94 -25.24 -2.55
CA LYS A 479 10.64 -25.48 -3.95
C LYS A 479 10.38 -26.97 -4.13
N ILE A 480 9.23 -27.31 -4.70
CA ILE A 480 8.93 -28.69 -5.08
C ILE A 480 9.80 -28.96 -6.30
N SER A 481 10.91 -29.66 -6.08
CA SER A 481 11.76 -30.11 -7.18
C SER A 481 10.86 -30.87 -8.15
N SER A 482 10.72 -30.39 -9.38
CA SER A 482 10.21 -31.21 -10.46
C SER A 482 11.18 -32.38 -10.57
N ARG A 483 10.84 -33.54 -10.01
CA ARG A 483 11.32 -34.78 -10.62
C ARG A 483 10.87 -34.65 -12.07
N CYS A 484 11.82 -34.57 -12.99
CA CYS A 484 11.52 -34.67 -14.42
C CYS A 484 10.55 -35.85 -14.59
N PRO A 485 9.43 -35.68 -15.31
CA PRO A 485 8.66 -36.83 -15.75
C PRO A 485 9.53 -37.81 -16.54
#